data_AF-A0AAD5QNH0-F1
#
_entry.id   AF-A0AAD5QNH0-F1
#
_cell.length_a   1.000
_cell.length_b   1.000
_cell.length_c   1.000
_cell.angle_alpha   90.00
_cell.angle_beta   90.00
_cell.angle_gamma   90.00
#
_symmetry.space_group_name_H-M   'P 1'
#
loop_
_entity.id
_entity.type
_entity.pdbx_description
1 polymer ?
#
loop_
_entity_poly.entity_id
_entity_poly.type
_entity_poly.pdbx_seq_one_letter_code
_entity_poly.pdbx_strand_id
1 'polypeptide(L)'
;MHGMANLRMQFATDKTVVDRFFRLDQKGKVQAKYIWIDGTGENLRSKTRTLDFEPTSPEELPIWNFDGSSTDQAVGADSDVYLKPVAIYPDPFRLGSNKLVLCETFDGKKQPTATNNRHRCAEVMEKAKDQHPWFGMEQEYTLLDVDGHPFGWPKNGFPGPQGPYYCGVGANKVYGRDIVEAHYRACLYAGISISGTNAEVMPGQWEFQVGPVEGIAMGDQLWIARFLLHRVAEEFGVVASLDPKPIKGDWNGAGCHTNFSTASMRVPGGINEIMTAINKLSLVHQQHIAYYDPHLGKDNERRLTGLHETAKIDQFSFGVASRASSIRIPRQTDNDGYGYFEDRRPSSNCDPYNVIGALVRTVCLDGDDRKLSLMYVPTSGGHQR
;
A
#
# COMPACT_ATOMS: atom_id res chain seq x y z
N MET A 1 31.71 -1.55 -29.04
CA MET A 1 30.42 -1.64 -28.33
C MET A 1 30.00 -0.25 -27.94
N HIS A 2 29.06 0.35 -28.69
CA HIS A 2 28.46 1.63 -28.31
C HIS A 2 27.81 1.46 -26.94
N GLY A 3 28.23 2.27 -25.96
CA GLY A 3 27.62 2.29 -24.64
C GLY A 3 26.14 2.57 -24.79
N MET A 4 25.29 1.63 -24.36
CA MET A 4 23.89 1.94 -24.11
C MET A 4 23.87 3.12 -23.15
N ALA A 5 23.54 4.30 -23.66
CA ALA A 5 23.34 5.47 -22.82
C ALA A 5 22.30 5.08 -21.77
N ASN A 6 22.61 5.35 -20.50
CA ASN A 6 21.69 5.11 -19.40
C ASN A 6 20.37 5.82 -19.73
N LEU A 7 19.29 5.06 -19.94
CA LEU A 7 17.96 5.56 -20.34
C LEU A 7 17.49 6.69 -19.42
N ARG A 8 17.84 6.65 -18.13
CA ARG A 8 17.52 7.71 -17.17
C ARG A 8 18.16 9.05 -17.54
N MET A 9 19.41 9.03 -18.00
CA MET A 9 20.12 10.25 -18.39
C MET A 9 19.58 10.84 -19.70
N GLN A 10 18.95 10.04 -20.56
CA GLN A 10 18.38 10.53 -21.82
C GLN A 10 17.19 11.47 -21.60
N PHE A 11 16.44 11.30 -20.50
CA PHE A 11 15.25 12.08 -20.18
C PHE A 11 15.41 12.97 -18.95
N ALA A 12 16.60 13.00 -18.34
CA ALA A 12 16.85 13.78 -17.13
C ALA A 12 16.75 15.28 -17.43
N THR A 13 15.84 15.96 -16.74
CA THR A 13 15.75 17.43 -16.74
C THR A 13 16.64 18.02 -15.65
N ASP A 14 17.15 19.25 -15.87
CA ASP A 14 17.92 19.97 -14.87
C ASP A 14 17.01 20.41 -13.70
N LYS A 15 17.14 19.74 -12.56
CA LYS A 15 16.34 20.00 -11.37
C LYS A 15 16.63 21.37 -10.75
N THR A 16 17.83 21.92 -10.94
CA THR A 16 18.20 23.25 -10.42
C THR A 16 17.45 24.36 -11.15
N VAL A 17 17.17 24.17 -12.45
CA VAL A 17 16.38 25.11 -13.25
C VAL A 17 14.94 25.14 -12.75
N VAL A 18 14.37 23.99 -12.41
CA VAL A 18 12.98 23.88 -11.93
C VAL A 18 12.82 24.51 -10.54
N ASP A 19 13.79 24.31 -9.64
CA ASP A 19 13.77 24.87 -8.29
C ASP A 19 13.66 26.41 -8.25
N ARG A 20 14.24 27.10 -9.25
CA ARG A 20 14.05 28.56 -9.42
C ARG A 20 12.57 28.93 -9.54
N PHE A 21 11.77 28.13 -10.23
CA PHE A 21 10.36 28.40 -10.45
C PHE A 21 9.48 28.01 -9.24
N PHE A 22 9.86 26.97 -8.49
CA PHE A 22 9.16 26.60 -7.25
C PHE A 22 9.24 27.66 -6.16
N ARG A 23 10.27 28.52 -6.20
CA ARG A 23 10.45 29.64 -5.25
C ARG A 23 9.66 30.91 -5.60
N LEU A 24 8.96 30.92 -6.73
CA LEU A 24 8.14 32.07 -7.11
C LEU A 24 6.92 32.17 -6.19
N ASP A 25 6.56 33.41 -5.86
CA ASP A 25 5.34 33.71 -5.11
C ASP A 25 4.10 33.22 -5.88
N GLN A 26 3.26 32.43 -5.21
CA GLN A 26 2.01 31.87 -5.74
C GLN A 26 0.85 32.88 -5.72
N LYS A 27 1.10 34.13 -5.29
CA LYS A 27 0.14 35.26 -5.31
C LYS A 27 -1.15 34.94 -4.55
N GLY A 28 -1.00 34.26 -3.41
CA GLY A 28 -2.11 33.85 -2.54
C GLY A 28 -2.98 32.72 -3.10
N LYS A 29 -2.63 32.14 -4.26
CA LYS A 29 -3.33 30.97 -4.81
C LYS A 29 -2.76 29.69 -4.24
N VAL A 30 -3.58 28.64 -4.20
CA VAL A 30 -3.22 27.32 -3.69
C VAL A 30 -3.39 26.27 -4.78
N GLN A 31 -2.44 25.36 -4.91
CA GLN A 31 -2.54 24.19 -5.77
C GLN A 31 -3.05 22.99 -4.96
N ALA A 32 -4.18 22.43 -5.37
CA ALA A 32 -4.73 21.20 -4.80
C ALA A 32 -4.57 20.06 -5.80
N LYS A 33 -3.76 19.06 -5.44
CA LYS A 33 -3.56 17.84 -6.23
C LYS A 33 -4.55 16.76 -5.81
N TYR A 34 -5.53 16.50 -6.67
CA TYR A 34 -6.51 15.44 -6.48
C TYR A 34 -5.88 14.12 -6.90
N ILE A 35 -5.96 13.12 -6.04
CA ILE A 35 -5.35 11.79 -6.17
C ILE A 35 -6.46 10.75 -6.03
N TRP A 36 -6.50 9.77 -6.92
CA TRP A 36 -7.48 8.68 -6.88
C TRP A 36 -6.90 7.38 -7.42
N ILE A 37 -7.59 6.28 -7.12
CA ILE A 37 -7.27 4.93 -7.59
C ILE A 37 -8.02 4.70 -8.91
N ASP A 38 -7.33 4.18 -9.92
CA ASP A 38 -7.94 3.92 -11.23
C ASP A 38 -8.73 2.58 -11.29
N GLY A 39 -9.14 2.20 -12.50
CA GLY A 39 -9.94 1.00 -12.76
C GLY A 39 -9.18 -0.31 -12.54
N THR A 40 -7.85 -0.26 -12.45
CA THR A 40 -7.04 -1.44 -12.09
C THR A 40 -7.16 -1.78 -10.61
N GLY A 41 -7.48 -0.79 -9.75
CA GLY A 41 -7.44 -0.95 -8.30
C GLY A 41 -6.04 -0.93 -7.70
N GLU A 42 -5.00 -0.76 -8.52
CA GLU A 42 -3.58 -0.75 -8.13
C GLU A 42 -2.95 0.62 -8.32
N ASN A 43 -3.23 1.26 -9.46
CA ASN A 43 -2.53 2.45 -9.87
C ASN A 43 -3.21 3.72 -9.38
N LEU A 44 -2.38 4.71 -9.04
CA LEU A 44 -2.83 6.03 -8.65
C LEU A 44 -2.75 7.00 -9.83
N ARG A 45 -3.75 7.86 -9.93
CA ARG A 45 -3.79 8.98 -10.88
C ARG A 45 -3.87 10.27 -10.11
N SER A 46 -3.41 11.36 -10.72
CA SER A 46 -3.57 12.67 -10.12
C SER A 46 -3.67 13.79 -11.14
N LYS A 47 -4.33 14.89 -10.73
CA LYS A 47 -4.31 16.17 -11.45
C LYS A 47 -4.44 17.32 -10.47
N THR A 48 -4.18 18.55 -10.93
CA THR A 48 -4.09 19.72 -10.04
C THR A 48 -5.02 20.82 -10.50
N ARG A 49 -5.75 21.41 -9.55
CA ARG A 49 -6.50 22.67 -9.74
C ARG A 49 -5.93 23.77 -8.85
N THR A 50 -6.22 25.00 -9.24
CA THR A 50 -5.97 26.20 -8.44
C THR A 50 -7.18 26.51 -7.57
N LEU A 51 -6.94 26.94 -6.34
CA LEU A 51 -7.91 27.44 -5.38
C LEU A 51 -7.55 28.86 -4.97
N ASP A 52 -8.57 29.64 -4.62
CA ASP A 52 -8.44 31.02 -4.15
C ASP A 52 -8.33 31.13 -2.62
N PHE A 53 -8.26 29.99 -1.93
CA PHE A 53 -8.16 29.87 -0.48
C PHE A 53 -7.33 28.62 -0.12
N GLU A 54 -6.81 28.57 1.10
CA GLU A 54 -6.18 27.38 1.66
C GLU A 54 -7.24 26.50 2.33
N PRO A 55 -7.53 25.29 1.81
CA PRO A 55 -8.54 24.42 2.39
C PRO A 55 -8.00 23.75 3.66
N THR A 56 -8.85 23.63 4.67
CA THR A 56 -8.54 23.02 5.98
C THR A 56 -9.27 21.72 6.23
N SER A 57 -10.27 21.39 5.40
CA SER A 57 -10.95 20.09 5.43
C SER A 57 -11.36 19.62 4.03
N PRO A 58 -11.65 18.30 3.85
CA PRO A 58 -12.13 17.77 2.58
C PRO A 58 -13.46 18.39 2.09
N GLU A 59 -14.33 18.82 3.00
CA GLU A 59 -15.66 19.34 2.69
C GLU A 59 -15.63 20.72 2.02
N GLU A 60 -14.58 21.50 2.26
CA GLU A 60 -14.36 22.79 1.60
C GLU A 60 -13.93 22.63 0.14
N LEU A 61 -13.46 21.44 -0.24
CA LEU A 61 -12.93 21.18 -1.57
C LEU A 61 -14.05 20.84 -2.56
N PRO A 62 -14.04 21.43 -3.76
CA PRO A 62 -15.04 21.14 -4.77
C PRO A 62 -14.92 19.70 -5.28
N ILE A 63 -16.06 19.05 -5.51
CA ILE A 63 -16.12 17.84 -6.35
C ILE A 63 -15.55 18.17 -7.72
N TRP A 64 -14.78 17.25 -8.27
CA TRP A 64 -14.25 17.37 -9.63
C TRP A 64 -14.66 16.16 -10.46
N ASN A 65 -14.18 16.07 -11.70
CA ASN A 65 -14.45 14.96 -12.61
C ASN A 65 -13.19 14.63 -13.40
N PHE A 66 -13.15 13.50 -14.09
CA PHE A 66 -12.16 13.15 -15.10
C PHE A 66 -12.78 12.20 -16.12
N ASP A 67 -12.07 11.98 -17.22
CA ASP A 67 -12.44 10.99 -18.23
C ASP A 67 -12.07 9.58 -17.77
N GLY A 68 -13.06 8.82 -17.30
CA GLY A 68 -12.92 7.45 -16.83
C GLY A 68 -12.62 6.43 -17.92
N SER A 69 -12.81 6.76 -19.20
CA SER A 69 -12.41 5.86 -20.30
C SER A 69 -10.90 5.76 -20.44
N SER A 70 -10.18 6.79 -19.99
CA SER A 70 -8.71 6.83 -19.98
C SER A 70 -8.08 6.13 -18.76
N THR A 71 -8.89 5.52 -17.90
CA THR A 71 -8.47 4.94 -16.62
C THR A 71 -9.21 3.65 -16.26
N ASP A 72 -9.81 2.97 -17.24
CA ASP A 72 -10.57 1.72 -17.07
C ASP A 72 -11.77 1.81 -16.09
N GLN A 73 -12.38 2.99 -15.98
CA GLN A 73 -13.50 3.25 -15.05
C GLN A 73 -14.83 3.56 -15.74
N ALA A 74 -14.82 3.77 -17.06
CA ALA A 74 -16.02 3.94 -17.86
C ALA A 74 -15.84 3.45 -19.29
N VAL A 75 -16.95 3.11 -19.97
CA VAL A 75 -16.94 2.63 -21.36
C VAL A 75 -17.91 3.47 -22.18
N GLY A 76 -17.50 3.84 -23.40
CA GLY A 76 -18.37 4.54 -24.36
C GLY A 76 -18.45 6.05 -24.12
N ALA A 77 -19.56 6.66 -24.54
CA ALA A 77 -19.73 8.11 -24.58
C ALA A 77 -20.05 8.75 -23.22
N ASP A 78 -20.50 7.97 -22.22
CA ASP A 78 -20.74 8.45 -20.85
C ASP A 78 -19.54 8.07 -19.98
N SER A 79 -18.45 8.86 -20.13
CA SER A 79 -17.16 8.55 -19.51
C SER A 79 -16.80 9.41 -18.30
N ASP A 80 -17.64 10.38 -17.93
CA ASP A 80 -17.36 11.26 -16.80
C ASP A 80 -17.44 10.51 -15.47
N VAL A 81 -16.33 10.51 -14.72
CA VAL A 81 -16.24 9.97 -13.36
C VAL A 81 -15.94 11.11 -12.41
N TYR A 82 -16.68 11.18 -11.30
CA TYR A 82 -16.57 12.22 -10.29
C TYR A 82 -15.52 11.87 -9.23
N LEU A 83 -14.80 12.90 -8.76
CA LEU A 83 -13.86 12.86 -7.66
C LEU A 83 -14.45 13.57 -6.46
N LYS A 84 -14.71 12.81 -5.39
CA LYS A 84 -15.17 13.34 -4.10
C LYS A 84 -13.99 13.39 -3.13
N PRO A 85 -13.53 14.57 -2.68
CA PRO A 85 -12.50 14.70 -1.66
C PRO A 85 -12.87 13.95 -0.36
N VAL A 86 -11.90 13.27 0.23
CA VAL A 86 -12.11 12.50 1.47
C VAL A 86 -11.00 12.64 2.51
N ALA A 87 -9.80 13.05 2.11
CA ALA A 87 -8.71 13.39 3.02
C ALA A 87 -7.80 14.45 2.38
N ILE A 88 -7.18 15.29 3.21
CA ILE A 88 -6.23 16.33 2.77
C ILE A 88 -4.91 16.21 3.51
N TYR A 89 -3.82 16.53 2.81
CA TYR A 89 -2.46 16.47 3.35
C TYR A 89 -1.64 17.65 2.81
N PRO A 90 -0.66 18.19 3.56
CA PRO A 90 0.35 19.09 2.99
C PRO A 90 1.07 18.45 1.79
N ASP A 91 1.30 19.20 0.72
CA ASP A 91 2.03 18.73 -0.47
C ASP A 91 3.55 18.89 -0.26
N PRO A 92 4.33 17.80 -0.07
CA PRO A 92 5.77 17.89 0.18
C PRO A 92 6.57 18.27 -1.06
N PHE A 93 5.98 18.24 -2.26
CA PHE A 93 6.66 18.60 -3.50
C PHE A 93 6.49 20.08 -3.83
N ARG A 94 5.35 20.66 -3.45
CA ARG A 94 5.02 22.08 -3.73
C ARG A 94 5.17 23.00 -2.53
N LEU A 95 5.18 22.42 -1.31
CA LEU A 95 5.34 23.10 -0.04
C LEU A 95 4.28 24.20 0.20
N GLY A 96 4.43 24.94 1.30
CA GLY A 96 3.52 26.04 1.67
C GLY A 96 2.08 25.56 1.85
N SER A 97 1.13 26.38 1.40
CA SER A 97 -0.31 26.13 1.52
C SER A 97 -0.86 25.06 0.56
N ASN A 98 -0.01 24.45 -0.28
CA ASN A 98 -0.42 23.47 -1.29
C ASN A 98 -0.83 22.14 -0.66
N LYS A 99 -1.79 21.46 -1.30
CA LYS A 99 -2.44 20.27 -0.73
C LYS A 99 -2.40 19.08 -1.68
N LEU A 100 -2.20 17.90 -1.11
CA LEU A 100 -2.65 16.63 -1.67
C LEU A 100 -4.06 16.36 -1.18
N VAL A 101 -4.91 15.84 -2.07
CA VAL A 101 -6.32 15.57 -1.80
C VAL A 101 -6.62 14.15 -2.26
N LEU A 102 -6.83 13.24 -1.32
CA LEU A 102 -7.32 11.90 -1.64
C LEU A 102 -8.81 11.98 -2.02
N CYS A 103 -9.21 11.26 -3.05
CA CYS A 103 -10.58 11.25 -3.55
C CYS A 103 -11.15 9.84 -3.70
N GLU A 104 -12.44 9.72 -3.42
CA GLU A 104 -13.28 8.61 -3.88
C GLU A 104 -13.81 8.89 -5.29
N THR A 105 -14.11 7.81 -6.02
CA THR A 105 -14.61 7.86 -7.39
C THR A 105 -16.07 7.42 -7.49
N PHE A 106 -16.88 8.19 -8.21
CA PHE A 106 -18.29 7.91 -8.45
C PHE A 106 -18.62 8.03 -9.95
N ASP A 107 -19.45 7.14 -10.48
CA ASP A 107 -19.85 7.14 -11.88
C ASP A 107 -20.84 8.27 -12.24
N GLY A 108 -21.24 8.34 -13.52
CA GLY A 108 -22.24 9.28 -14.03
C GLY A 108 -23.58 9.25 -13.26
N LYS A 109 -23.92 8.11 -12.65
CA LYS A 109 -25.13 7.88 -11.84
C LYS A 109 -24.92 8.10 -10.34
N LYS A 110 -23.77 8.67 -9.96
CA LYS A 110 -23.37 8.95 -8.57
C LYS A 110 -23.25 7.69 -7.71
N GLN A 111 -23.03 6.52 -8.33
CA GLN A 111 -22.74 5.29 -7.61
C GLN A 111 -21.22 5.13 -7.44
N PRO A 112 -20.73 4.53 -6.34
CA PRO A 112 -19.31 4.22 -6.19
C PRO A 112 -18.82 3.37 -7.38
N THR A 113 -17.67 3.72 -7.97
CA THR A 113 -17.10 2.90 -9.05
C THR A 113 -16.72 1.50 -8.55
N ALA A 114 -16.45 0.56 -9.46
CA ALA A 114 -16.09 -0.81 -9.12
C ALA A 114 -14.91 -0.86 -8.13
N THR A 115 -13.86 -0.06 -8.36
CA THR A 115 -12.66 0.05 -7.53
C THR A 115 -12.77 1.02 -6.34
N ASN A 116 -13.94 1.64 -6.10
CA ASN A 116 -14.15 2.46 -4.90
C ASN A 116 -14.42 1.57 -3.67
N ASN A 117 -13.37 0.86 -3.23
CA ASN A 117 -13.42 0.01 -2.04
C ASN A 117 -13.40 0.82 -0.75
N ARG A 118 -12.91 2.08 -0.79
CA ARG A 118 -12.97 3.00 0.34
C ARG A 118 -14.39 3.19 0.84
N HIS A 119 -15.34 3.44 -0.07
CA HIS A 119 -16.74 3.64 0.29
C HIS A 119 -17.32 2.45 1.07
N ARG A 120 -17.09 1.23 0.55
CA ARG A 120 -17.53 -0.03 1.19
C ARG A 120 -16.84 -0.28 2.52
N CYS A 121 -15.55 0.08 2.62
CA CYS A 121 -14.76 -0.05 3.83
C CYS A 121 -15.23 0.94 4.91
N ALA A 122 -15.55 2.18 4.55
CA ALA A 122 -16.03 3.19 5.48
C ALA A 122 -17.33 2.76 6.18
N GLU A 123 -18.27 2.12 5.47
CA GLU A 123 -19.48 1.55 6.06
C GLU A 123 -19.17 0.46 7.10
N VAL A 124 -18.18 -0.39 6.82
CA VAL A 124 -17.73 -1.45 7.74
C VAL A 124 -17.10 -0.84 9.00
N MET A 125 -16.25 0.18 8.83
CA MET A 125 -15.59 0.86 9.93
C MET A 125 -16.60 1.57 10.83
N GLU A 126 -17.63 2.20 10.27
CA GLU A 126 -18.70 2.84 11.04
C GLU A 126 -19.48 1.81 11.88
N LYS A 127 -19.80 0.64 11.32
CA LYS A 127 -20.47 -0.46 12.05
C LYS A 127 -19.63 -1.02 13.20
N ALA A 128 -18.31 -0.95 13.10
CA ALA A 128 -17.38 -1.48 14.09
C ALA A 128 -16.71 -0.40 14.95
N LYS A 129 -17.17 0.86 14.91
CA LYS A 129 -16.47 1.99 15.53
C LYS A 129 -16.21 1.82 17.03
N ASP A 130 -17.16 1.19 17.74
CA ASP A 130 -17.06 0.97 19.19
C ASP A 130 -15.94 -0.03 19.58
N GLN A 131 -15.42 -0.78 18.59
CA GLN A 131 -14.31 -1.72 18.79
C GLN A 131 -12.94 -1.02 18.74
N HIS A 132 -12.87 0.23 18.26
CA HIS A 132 -11.64 1.00 18.04
C HIS A 132 -10.54 0.19 17.33
N PRO A 133 -10.81 -0.28 16.09
CA PRO A 133 -9.88 -1.11 15.33
C PRO A 133 -8.65 -0.30 14.90
N TRP A 134 -7.47 -0.73 15.35
CA TRP A 134 -6.19 -0.16 14.96
C TRP A 134 -5.44 -1.08 14.00
N PHE A 135 -4.77 -0.46 13.04
CA PHE A 135 -3.98 -1.12 12.03
C PHE A 135 -2.58 -0.54 11.97
N GLY A 136 -1.60 -1.38 11.64
CA GLY A 136 -0.31 -0.95 11.11
C GLY A 136 0.06 -1.81 9.91
N MET A 137 0.44 -1.19 8.79
CA MET A 137 0.77 -1.90 7.56
C MET A 137 2.25 -1.72 7.20
N GLU A 138 2.90 -2.85 6.92
CA GLU A 138 4.31 -3.00 6.56
C GLU A 138 4.41 -3.12 5.04
N GLN A 139 4.55 -1.99 4.33
CA GLN A 139 4.58 -1.98 2.87
C GLN A 139 5.97 -2.27 2.35
N GLU A 140 6.17 -3.48 1.82
CA GLU A 140 7.37 -3.82 1.06
C GLU A 140 7.22 -3.38 -0.40
N TYR A 141 8.33 -3.00 -1.03
CA TYR A 141 8.41 -2.62 -2.43
C TYR A 141 9.81 -2.86 -2.99
N THR A 142 9.92 -2.97 -4.31
CA THR A 142 11.22 -3.13 -4.99
C THR A 142 11.49 -1.98 -5.94
N LEU A 143 12.70 -1.41 -5.86
CA LEU A 143 13.16 -0.40 -6.79
C LEU A 143 13.65 -1.06 -8.08
N LEU A 144 13.07 -0.66 -9.20
CA LEU A 144 13.42 -1.10 -10.54
C LEU A 144 13.93 0.08 -11.37
N ASP A 145 14.79 -0.21 -12.33
CA ASP A 145 15.10 0.69 -13.42
C ASP A 145 13.93 0.78 -14.41
N VAL A 146 13.94 1.78 -15.28
CA VAL A 146 12.85 2.04 -16.23
C VAL A 146 12.70 0.92 -17.28
N ASP A 147 13.73 0.09 -17.43
CA ASP A 147 13.72 -1.13 -18.23
C ASP A 147 13.16 -2.36 -17.48
N GLY A 148 12.74 -2.18 -16.22
CA GLY A 148 12.20 -3.24 -15.35
C GLY A 148 13.26 -4.04 -14.60
N HIS A 149 14.56 -3.82 -14.83
CA HIS A 149 15.62 -4.53 -14.11
C HIS A 149 15.79 -3.99 -12.69
N PRO A 150 16.04 -4.81 -11.66
CA PRO A 150 16.20 -4.30 -10.29
C PRO A 150 17.30 -3.25 -10.17
N PHE A 151 17.01 -2.18 -9.43
CA PHE A 151 17.90 -1.03 -9.33
C PHE A 151 19.19 -1.41 -8.58
N GLY A 152 20.34 -1.07 -9.16
CA GLY A 152 21.66 -1.38 -8.61
C GLY A 152 22.17 -2.79 -8.93
N TRP A 153 21.38 -3.63 -9.60
CA TRP A 153 21.84 -4.95 -10.02
C TRP A 153 22.76 -4.89 -11.24
N PRO A 154 23.64 -5.88 -11.43
CA PRO A 154 24.42 -6.01 -12.66
C PRO A 154 23.47 -6.14 -13.87
N LYS A 155 23.66 -5.33 -14.93
CA LYS A 155 22.72 -5.25 -16.07
C LYS A 155 22.45 -6.56 -16.80
N ASN A 156 23.37 -7.53 -16.74
CA ASN A 156 23.23 -8.86 -17.33
C ASN A 156 23.48 -9.97 -16.30
N GLY A 157 23.14 -9.73 -15.03
CA GLY A 157 23.41 -10.70 -13.98
C GLY A 157 22.69 -10.42 -12.68
N PHE A 158 23.13 -11.14 -11.66
CA PHE A 158 22.58 -11.11 -10.31
C PHE A 158 23.66 -10.59 -9.36
N PRO A 159 23.27 -9.90 -8.27
CA PRO A 159 24.19 -9.65 -7.17
C PRO A 159 24.52 -10.97 -6.44
N GLY A 160 25.34 -10.90 -5.39
CA GLY A 160 25.56 -12.06 -4.52
C GLY A 160 24.26 -12.56 -3.86
N PRO A 161 24.24 -13.77 -3.29
CA PRO A 161 23.04 -14.33 -2.66
C PRO A 161 22.51 -13.46 -1.51
N GLN A 162 21.23 -13.63 -1.18
CA GLN A 162 20.57 -12.93 -0.06
C GLN A 162 21.28 -13.21 1.28
N GLY A 163 21.16 -12.26 2.22
CA GLY A 163 21.82 -12.33 3.52
C GLY A 163 22.42 -10.99 3.98
N PRO A 164 23.35 -10.38 3.22
CA PRO A 164 24.02 -9.14 3.66
C PRO A 164 23.18 -7.86 3.46
N TYR A 165 22.02 -7.96 2.81
CA TYR A 165 21.21 -6.81 2.37
C TYR A 165 20.21 -6.32 3.42
N TYR A 166 19.55 -7.24 4.13
CA TYR A 166 18.57 -6.92 5.17
C TYR A 166 19.19 -6.02 6.24
N CYS A 167 18.58 -4.84 6.47
CA CYS A 167 19.11 -3.80 7.36
C CYS A 167 20.59 -3.45 7.11
N GLY A 168 21.06 -3.61 5.87
CA GLY A 168 22.45 -3.43 5.49
C GLY A 168 22.91 -1.96 5.57
N VAL A 169 24.23 -1.79 5.66
CA VAL A 169 24.91 -0.47 5.56
C VAL A 169 26.19 -0.65 4.74
N GLY A 170 26.35 0.20 3.72
CA GLY A 170 27.49 0.19 2.80
C GLY A 170 27.06 0.12 1.34
N ALA A 171 27.87 0.68 0.45
CA ALA A 171 27.56 0.82 -0.98
C ALA A 171 27.36 -0.54 -1.70
N ASN A 172 27.93 -1.62 -1.18
CA ASN A 172 27.80 -2.98 -1.71
C ASN A 172 26.63 -3.78 -1.11
N LYS A 173 25.80 -3.16 -0.26
CA LYS A 173 24.68 -3.82 0.43
C LYS A 173 23.34 -3.13 0.19
N VAL A 174 23.35 -1.82 -0.08
CA VAL A 174 22.16 -0.99 -0.06
C VAL A 174 22.05 -0.18 -1.34
N TYR A 175 20.93 -0.29 -2.03
CA TYR A 175 20.67 0.40 -3.30
C TYR A 175 19.43 1.28 -3.16
N GLY A 176 19.57 2.58 -3.46
CA GLY A 176 18.44 3.53 -3.48
C GLY A 176 18.03 4.12 -2.14
N ARG A 177 18.93 4.16 -1.13
CA ARG A 177 18.63 4.77 0.17
C ARG A 177 18.15 6.23 0.06
N ASP A 178 18.66 6.99 -0.90
CA ASP A 178 18.25 8.39 -1.09
C ASP A 178 16.75 8.53 -1.39
N ILE A 179 16.16 7.58 -2.12
CA ILE A 179 14.72 7.51 -2.41
C ILE A 179 13.95 7.24 -1.13
N VAL A 180 14.44 6.32 -0.29
CA VAL A 180 13.82 5.92 0.97
C VAL A 180 13.82 7.09 1.96
N GLU A 181 14.96 7.78 2.12
CA GLU A 181 15.08 8.93 3.02
C GLU A 181 14.22 10.12 2.55
N ALA A 182 14.16 10.37 1.24
CA ALA A 182 13.30 11.40 0.68
C ALA A 182 11.81 11.08 0.87
N HIS A 183 11.42 9.82 0.63
CA HIS A 183 10.06 9.33 0.88
C HIS A 183 9.67 9.45 2.35
N TYR A 184 10.54 9.04 3.27
CA TYR A 184 10.29 9.14 4.71
C TYR A 184 9.99 10.59 5.10
N ARG A 185 10.84 11.53 4.66
CA ARG A 185 10.63 12.96 4.95
C ARG A 185 9.37 13.52 4.30
N ALA A 186 9.05 13.09 3.09
CA ALA A 186 7.81 13.48 2.41
C ALA A 186 6.57 13.00 3.20
N CYS A 187 6.59 11.76 3.69
CA CYS A 187 5.53 11.20 4.55
C CYS A 187 5.40 11.98 5.86
N LEU A 188 6.50 12.27 6.56
CA LEU A 188 6.49 13.07 7.79
C LEU A 188 5.91 14.47 7.54
N TYR A 189 6.35 15.15 6.47
CA TYR A 189 5.85 16.48 6.12
C TYR A 189 4.35 16.47 5.79
N ALA A 190 3.90 15.43 5.07
CA ALA A 190 2.49 15.25 4.73
C ALA A 190 1.62 14.83 5.94
N GLY A 191 2.20 14.56 7.11
CA GLY A 191 1.46 14.12 8.29
C GLY A 191 0.99 12.68 8.22
N ILE A 192 1.65 11.85 7.40
CA ILE A 192 1.45 10.39 7.41
C ILE A 192 2.06 9.83 8.69
N SER A 193 1.34 8.93 9.36
CA SER A 193 1.80 8.17 10.53
C SER A 193 2.82 7.09 10.14
N ILE A 194 3.88 7.48 9.43
CA ILE A 194 4.99 6.61 9.09
C ILE A 194 5.77 6.29 10.38
N SER A 195 5.87 5.00 10.72
CA SER A 195 6.47 4.54 11.97
C SER A 195 7.89 4.01 11.82
N GLY A 196 8.31 3.69 10.61
CA GLY A 196 9.66 3.22 10.34
C GLY A 196 9.93 2.86 8.88
N THR A 197 11.16 2.42 8.64
CA THR A 197 11.62 1.85 7.37
C THR A 197 12.80 0.91 7.61
N ASN A 198 12.99 -0.05 6.72
CA ASN A 198 14.19 -0.88 6.66
C ASN A 198 14.53 -1.29 5.23
N ALA A 199 15.81 -1.59 4.98
CA ALA A 199 16.22 -2.32 3.79
C ALA A 199 15.78 -3.77 3.94
N GLU A 200 15.15 -4.32 2.92
CA GLU A 200 14.63 -5.69 2.94
C GLU A 200 15.68 -6.71 2.49
N VAL A 201 15.31 -8.00 2.55
CA VAL A 201 16.18 -9.13 2.19
C VAL A 201 16.62 -9.06 0.71
N MET A 202 15.68 -8.69 -0.16
CA MET A 202 15.85 -8.28 -1.57
C MET A 202 16.93 -7.18 -1.76
N PRO A 203 18.10 -7.32 -2.41
CA PRO A 203 18.90 -6.12 -2.73
C PRO A 203 18.11 -5.17 -3.64
N GLY A 204 17.89 -3.93 -3.17
CA GLY A 204 17.03 -2.94 -3.84
C GLY A 204 15.54 -3.04 -3.44
N GLN A 205 15.18 -3.97 -2.56
CA GLN A 205 13.89 -4.05 -1.88
C GLN A 205 13.95 -3.28 -0.56
N TRP A 206 12.83 -2.67 -0.21
CA TRP A 206 12.70 -1.84 0.98
C TRP A 206 11.31 -2.00 1.58
N GLU A 207 11.18 -1.61 2.84
CA GLU A 207 9.91 -1.55 3.55
C GLU A 207 9.72 -0.16 4.18
N PHE A 208 8.48 0.31 4.22
CA PHE A 208 8.07 1.37 5.14
C PHE A 208 6.82 0.94 5.90
N GLN A 209 6.73 1.37 7.16
CA GLN A 209 5.60 1.04 8.02
C GLN A 209 4.71 2.27 8.23
N VAL A 210 3.39 2.10 8.11
CA VAL A 210 2.40 3.14 8.45
C VAL A 210 1.53 2.59 9.58
N GLY A 211 1.46 3.31 10.70
CA GLY A 211 0.61 2.96 11.84
C GLY A 211 1.28 3.11 13.22
N PRO A 212 0.51 2.98 14.30
CA PRO A 212 -0.90 2.59 14.32
C PRO A 212 -1.84 3.69 13.83
N VAL A 213 -2.86 3.32 13.03
CA VAL A 213 -3.94 4.20 12.56
C VAL A 213 -5.28 3.52 12.81
N GLU A 214 -6.29 4.29 13.24
CA GLU A 214 -7.64 3.79 13.48
C GLU A 214 -8.50 3.79 12.21
N GLY A 215 -9.20 2.68 11.98
CA GLY A 215 -10.27 2.57 10.98
C GLY A 215 -9.87 2.96 9.55
N ILE A 216 -10.73 3.75 8.91
CA ILE A 216 -10.62 4.10 7.48
C ILE A 216 -9.33 4.87 7.14
N ALA A 217 -8.78 5.61 8.10
CA ALA A 217 -7.60 6.42 7.90
C ALA A 217 -6.35 5.57 7.59
N MET A 218 -6.32 4.28 7.96
CA MET A 218 -5.22 3.38 7.58
C MET A 218 -5.11 3.26 6.05
N GLY A 219 -6.24 3.04 5.37
CA GLY A 219 -6.26 2.96 3.92
C GLY A 219 -5.94 4.29 3.27
N ASP A 220 -6.47 5.39 3.80
CA ASP A 220 -6.21 6.75 3.30
C ASP A 220 -4.71 7.07 3.34
N GLN A 221 -4.07 6.82 4.49
CA GLN A 221 -2.65 7.11 4.68
C GLN A 221 -1.74 6.19 3.87
N LEU A 222 -2.05 4.89 3.74
CA LEU A 222 -1.20 3.99 2.95
C LEU A 222 -1.27 4.34 1.45
N TRP A 223 -2.45 4.65 0.92
CA TRP A 223 -2.57 5.08 -0.49
C TRP A 223 -1.81 6.38 -0.75
N ILE A 224 -1.84 7.34 0.17
CA ILE A 224 -1.05 8.57 0.03
C ILE A 224 0.45 8.29 0.23
N ALA A 225 0.85 7.41 1.13
CA ALA A 225 2.24 6.99 1.27
C ALA A 225 2.77 6.33 -0.03
N ARG A 226 1.96 5.51 -0.71
CA ARG A 226 2.27 4.94 -2.03
C ARG A 226 2.37 6.03 -3.11
N PHE A 227 1.44 6.99 -3.11
CA PHE A 227 1.52 8.15 -4.02
C PHE A 227 2.85 8.90 -3.85
N LEU A 228 3.23 9.18 -2.60
CA LEU A 228 4.49 9.84 -2.27
C LEU A 228 5.69 9.01 -2.73
N LEU A 229 5.67 7.68 -2.53
CA LEU A 229 6.73 6.79 -2.98
C LEU A 229 6.94 6.88 -4.49
N HIS A 230 5.87 6.75 -5.28
CA HIS A 230 5.96 6.85 -6.75
C HIS A 230 6.45 8.22 -7.19
N ARG A 231 5.93 9.30 -6.59
CA ARG A 231 6.32 10.68 -6.95
C ARG A 231 7.75 11.02 -6.58
N VAL A 232 8.25 10.49 -5.45
CA VAL A 232 9.67 10.60 -5.09
C VAL A 232 10.50 9.78 -6.08
N ALA A 233 10.15 8.52 -6.34
CA ALA A 233 10.89 7.66 -7.27
C ALA A 233 10.98 8.26 -8.69
N GLU A 234 9.92 8.94 -9.17
CA GLU A 234 9.92 9.73 -10.41
C GLU A 234 11.02 10.81 -10.44
N GLU A 235 11.31 11.47 -9.31
CA GLU A 235 12.37 12.50 -9.24
C GLU A 235 13.77 11.91 -9.40
N PHE A 236 13.94 10.64 -9.01
CA PHE A 236 15.17 9.87 -9.16
C PHE A 236 15.22 9.03 -10.46
N GLY A 237 14.16 9.05 -11.27
CA GLY A 237 14.07 8.23 -12.49
C GLY A 237 14.06 6.73 -12.21
N VAL A 238 13.41 6.31 -11.12
CA VAL A 238 13.31 4.92 -10.66
C VAL A 238 11.84 4.52 -10.61
N VAL A 239 11.55 3.26 -10.87
CA VAL A 239 10.22 2.68 -10.72
C VAL A 239 10.14 1.99 -9.35
N ALA A 240 9.16 2.35 -8.53
CA ALA A 240 8.82 1.59 -7.33
C ALA A 240 7.75 0.56 -7.67
N SER A 241 8.09 -0.73 -7.62
CA SER A 241 7.16 -1.83 -7.89
C SER A 241 6.57 -2.37 -6.60
N LEU A 242 5.25 -2.53 -6.59
CA LEU A 242 4.48 -3.21 -5.54
C LEU A 242 4.13 -4.65 -5.92
N ASP A 243 4.72 -5.20 -6.98
CA ASP A 243 4.48 -6.60 -7.38
C ASP A 243 4.95 -7.56 -6.27
N PRO A 244 4.16 -8.57 -5.87
CA PRO A 244 4.52 -9.45 -4.76
C PRO A 244 5.66 -10.43 -5.05
N LYS A 245 6.07 -10.59 -6.31
CA LYS A 245 7.18 -11.44 -6.69
C LYS A 245 7.87 -10.84 -7.93
N PRO A 246 8.59 -9.72 -7.75
CA PRO A 246 9.14 -8.94 -8.87
C PRO A 246 10.22 -9.72 -9.61
N ILE A 247 10.99 -10.55 -8.90
CA ILE A 247 11.99 -11.44 -9.47
C ILE A 247 11.66 -12.90 -9.12
N LYS A 248 11.65 -13.76 -10.14
CA LYS A 248 11.43 -15.21 -9.97
C LYS A 248 12.67 -15.88 -9.36
N GLY A 249 12.46 -17.01 -8.70
CA GLY A 249 13.51 -17.82 -8.10
C GLY A 249 13.76 -17.51 -6.61
N ASP A 250 15.00 -17.72 -6.18
CA ASP A 250 15.48 -17.64 -4.78
C ASP A 250 15.73 -16.18 -4.32
N TRP A 251 14.74 -15.33 -4.58
CA TRP A 251 14.68 -13.95 -4.13
C TRP A 251 13.40 -13.75 -3.36
N ASN A 252 13.41 -12.96 -2.29
CA ASN A 252 12.21 -12.70 -1.49
C ASN A 252 11.10 -12.09 -2.38
N GLY A 253 9.85 -12.39 -2.00
CA GLY A 253 8.71 -11.63 -2.53
C GLY A 253 8.48 -10.36 -1.72
N ALA A 254 7.46 -9.59 -2.09
CA ALA A 254 7.05 -8.38 -1.39
C ALA A 254 5.67 -8.55 -0.73
N GLY A 255 5.60 -8.31 0.58
CA GLY A 255 4.38 -8.37 1.39
C GLY A 255 3.76 -7.00 1.72
N CYS A 256 2.57 -7.04 2.30
CA CYS A 256 1.99 -5.91 3.02
C CYS A 256 1.49 -6.36 4.40
N HIS A 257 2.38 -6.81 5.30
CA HIS A 257 1.93 -7.40 6.56
C HIS A 257 1.05 -6.41 7.34
N THR A 258 -0.05 -6.90 7.89
CA THR A 258 -1.07 -6.07 8.53
C THR A 258 -1.19 -6.44 10.00
N ASN A 259 -0.68 -5.56 10.84
CA ASN A 259 -0.85 -5.59 12.29
C ASN A 259 -2.27 -5.12 12.64
N PHE A 260 -2.98 -5.86 13.51
CA PHE A 260 -4.37 -5.56 13.86
C PHE A 260 -4.65 -5.74 15.36
N SER A 261 -5.41 -4.82 15.94
CA SER A 261 -5.98 -4.94 17.29
C SER A 261 -7.29 -4.17 17.46
N THR A 262 -8.16 -4.63 18.35
CA THR A 262 -9.28 -3.85 18.92
C THR A 262 -8.92 -3.33 20.31
N ALA A 263 -9.74 -2.44 20.87
CA ALA A 263 -9.56 -1.97 22.25
C ALA A 263 -9.44 -3.12 23.27
N SER A 264 -10.26 -4.18 23.11
CA SER A 264 -10.25 -5.35 23.99
C SER A 264 -8.97 -6.21 23.87
N MET A 265 -8.33 -6.23 22.70
CA MET A 265 -7.06 -6.93 22.51
C MET A 265 -5.89 -6.22 23.20
N ARG A 266 -5.99 -4.91 23.42
CA ARG A 266 -4.89 -4.05 23.92
C ARG A 266 -4.82 -3.93 25.44
N VAL A 267 -5.70 -4.60 26.19
CA VAL A 267 -5.74 -4.56 27.66
C VAL A 267 -5.40 -5.94 28.26
N PRO A 268 -4.92 -6.03 29.52
CA PRO A 268 -4.54 -7.31 30.13
C PRO A 268 -5.59 -8.42 29.97
N GLY A 269 -5.16 -9.59 29.50
CA GLY A 269 -6.04 -10.70 29.13
C GLY A 269 -6.52 -10.68 27.68
N GLY A 270 -6.21 -9.63 26.92
CA GLY A 270 -6.56 -9.44 25.51
C GLY A 270 -6.02 -10.51 24.55
N ILE A 271 -5.07 -11.34 24.99
CA ILE A 271 -4.63 -12.52 24.21
C ILE A 271 -5.79 -13.47 23.88
N ASN A 272 -6.80 -13.58 24.74
CA ASN A 272 -7.98 -14.41 24.48
C ASN A 272 -8.82 -13.86 23.31
N GLU A 273 -8.91 -12.53 23.21
CA GLU A 273 -9.57 -11.84 22.09
C GLU A 273 -8.78 -12.03 20.79
N ILE A 274 -7.45 -11.96 20.86
CA ILE A 274 -6.56 -12.26 19.72
C ILE A 274 -6.78 -13.69 19.24
N MET A 275 -6.78 -14.68 20.16
CA MET A 275 -7.00 -16.08 19.80
C MET A 275 -8.40 -16.30 19.20
N THR A 276 -9.41 -15.61 19.71
CA THR A 276 -10.77 -15.64 19.15
C THR A 276 -10.79 -15.07 17.72
N ALA A 277 -10.11 -13.95 17.48
CA ALA A 277 -9.98 -13.38 16.14
C ALA A 277 -9.25 -14.33 15.17
N ILE A 278 -8.16 -14.96 15.60
CA ILE A 278 -7.41 -15.94 14.80
C ILE A 278 -8.28 -17.14 14.42
N ASN A 279 -9.08 -17.67 15.36
CA ASN A 279 -10.03 -18.74 15.10
C ASN A 279 -11.12 -18.30 14.11
N LYS A 280 -11.59 -17.05 14.19
CA LYS A 280 -12.54 -16.51 13.20
C LYS A 280 -11.89 -16.43 11.80
N LEU A 281 -10.62 -16.03 11.71
CA LEU A 281 -9.87 -15.92 10.46
C LEU A 281 -9.56 -17.28 9.81
N SER A 282 -9.29 -18.32 10.61
CA SER A 282 -8.97 -19.65 10.10
C SER A 282 -10.12 -20.26 9.30
N LEU A 283 -11.36 -19.89 9.63
CA LEU A 283 -12.57 -20.38 8.96
C LEU A 283 -12.84 -19.73 7.60
N VAL A 284 -12.19 -18.60 7.30
CA VAL A 284 -12.43 -17.80 6.09
C VAL A 284 -11.15 -17.48 5.33
N HIS A 285 -10.15 -18.35 5.44
CA HIS A 285 -8.83 -18.15 4.83
C HIS A 285 -8.91 -17.89 3.33
N GLN A 286 -9.64 -18.73 2.58
CA GLN A 286 -9.79 -18.63 1.13
C GLN A 286 -10.48 -17.32 0.70
N GLN A 287 -11.44 -16.85 1.49
CA GLN A 287 -12.08 -15.57 1.24
C GLN A 287 -11.09 -14.42 1.45
N HIS A 288 -10.33 -14.43 2.55
CA HIS A 288 -9.31 -13.41 2.80
C HIS A 288 -8.26 -13.35 1.69
N ILE A 289 -7.77 -14.49 1.20
CA ILE A 289 -6.80 -14.52 0.08
C ILE A 289 -7.35 -13.78 -1.15
N ALA A 290 -8.64 -13.90 -1.46
CA ALA A 290 -9.24 -13.17 -2.58
C ALA A 290 -9.36 -11.65 -2.37
N TYR A 291 -9.29 -11.16 -1.13
CA TYR A 291 -9.26 -9.72 -0.83
C TYR A 291 -7.82 -9.18 -0.71
N TYR A 292 -6.81 -10.07 -0.73
CA TYR A 292 -5.43 -9.75 -0.36
C TYR A 292 -4.51 -9.44 -1.54
N ASP A 293 -5.05 -9.44 -2.76
CA ASP A 293 -4.53 -8.74 -3.93
C ASP A 293 -5.69 -8.40 -4.89
N PRO A 294 -5.49 -7.45 -5.83
CA PRO A 294 -6.53 -7.01 -6.78
C PRO A 294 -6.95 -8.08 -7.80
N HIS A 295 -6.19 -9.16 -7.91
CA HIS A 295 -6.42 -10.27 -8.82
C HIS A 295 -6.90 -11.54 -8.09
N LEU A 296 -7.64 -11.36 -7.00
CA LEU A 296 -8.36 -12.42 -6.29
C LEU A 296 -7.46 -13.55 -5.76
N GLY A 297 -6.23 -13.26 -5.38
CA GLY A 297 -5.26 -14.25 -4.88
C GLY A 297 -4.21 -14.65 -5.92
N LYS A 298 -4.40 -14.30 -7.20
CA LYS A 298 -3.58 -14.80 -8.30
C LYS A 298 -2.18 -14.23 -8.33
N ASP A 299 -1.99 -12.98 -7.91
CA ASP A 299 -0.65 -12.44 -7.78
C ASP A 299 0.09 -13.09 -6.62
N ASN A 300 -0.62 -13.26 -5.50
CA ASN A 300 -0.05 -13.76 -4.27
C ASN A 300 0.33 -15.26 -4.35
N GLU A 301 -0.22 -16.03 -5.31
CA GLU A 301 0.23 -17.40 -5.64
C GLU A 301 1.75 -17.45 -5.91
N ARG A 302 2.31 -16.39 -6.50
CA ARG A 302 3.76 -16.31 -6.80
C ARG A 302 4.62 -16.08 -5.57
N ARG A 303 4.04 -15.59 -4.47
CA ARG A 303 4.74 -15.23 -3.23
C ARG A 303 4.55 -16.26 -2.13
N LEU A 304 3.29 -16.62 -1.83
CA LEU A 304 2.90 -17.49 -0.72
C LEU A 304 3.12 -18.98 -1.04
N THR A 305 4.38 -19.38 -1.05
CA THR A 305 4.80 -20.73 -1.51
C THR A 305 5.20 -21.66 -0.36
N GLY A 306 5.30 -21.16 0.87
CA GLY A 306 5.89 -21.88 2.00
C GLY A 306 7.42 -21.73 2.10
N LEU A 307 8.05 -21.07 1.12
CA LEU A 307 9.47 -20.75 1.08
C LEU A 307 9.69 -19.27 1.41
N HIS A 308 10.94 -18.88 1.69
CA HIS A 308 11.35 -17.49 1.95
C HIS A 308 10.47 -16.78 3.00
N GLU A 309 10.23 -17.43 4.14
CA GLU A 309 9.47 -16.85 5.27
C GLU A 309 8.01 -16.50 4.93
N THR A 310 7.40 -17.28 4.03
CA THR A 310 5.96 -17.20 3.71
C THR A 310 5.23 -18.48 4.09
N ALA A 311 3.92 -18.36 4.38
CA ALA A 311 3.03 -19.51 4.45
C ALA A 311 2.65 -19.98 3.03
N LYS A 312 2.12 -21.20 2.90
CA LYS A 312 1.50 -21.65 1.64
C LYS A 312 0.13 -21.00 1.47
N ILE A 313 -0.20 -20.56 0.26
CA ILE A 313 -1.45 -19.83 -0.04
C ILE A 313 -2.73 -20.63 0.24
N ASP A 314 -2.67 -21.96 0.25
CA ASP A 314 -3.81 -22.85 0.45
C ASP A 314 -3.98 -23.30 1.91
N GLN A 315 -3.07 -22.92 2.81
CA GLN A 315 -3.03 -23.38 4.19
C GLN A 315 -3.01 -22.20 5.18
N PHE A 316 -3.98 -22.22 6.10
CA PHE A 316 -3.96 -21.32 7.25
C PHE A 316 -3.10 -21.89 8.37
N SER A 317 -2.25 -21.07 8.96
CA SER A 317 -1.48 -21.39 10.15
C SER A 317 -1.27 -20.16 11.02
N PHE A 318 -1.05 -20.35 12.31
CA PHE A 318 -0.62 -19.28 13.20
C PHE A 318 0.46 -19.76 14.17
N GLY A 319 1.24 -18.84 14.72
CA GLY A 319 2.24 -19.17 15.74
C GLY A 319 2.89 -17.97 16.40
N VAL A 320 3.36 -18.16 17.63
CA VAL A 320 4.12 -17.15 18.36
C VAL A 320 5.49 -16.98 17.72
N ALA A 321 5.82 -15.74 17.35
CA ALA A 321 7.07 -15.37 16.68
C ALA A 321 7.40 -16.17 15.40
N SER A 322 6.40 -16.79 14.78
CA SER A 322 6.59 -17.61 13.59
C SER A 322 6.56 -16.75 12.32
N ARG A 323 7.72 -16.56 11.70
CA ARG A 323 7.86 -15.90 10.39
C ARG A 323 7.45 -16.79 9.21
N ALA A 324 6.94 -18.00 9.42
CA ALA A 324 6.44 -18.84 8.33
C ALA A 324 4.92 -19.05 8.40
N SER A 325 4.27 -18.51 9.44
CA SER A 325 2.84 -18.66 9.65
C SER A 325 2.04 -17.60 8.92
N SER A 326 0.78 -17.92 8.60
CA SER A 326 -0.16 -16.98 8.00
C SER A 326 -0.45 -15.81 8.94
N ILE A 327 -0.70 -16.12 10.22
CA ILE A 327 -0.81 -15.14 11.30
C ILE A 327 0.33 -15.32 12.29
N ARG A 328 1.00 -14.24 12.66
CA ARG A 328 2.03 -14.22 13.68
C ARG A 328 1.53 -13.49 14.91
N ILE A 329 1.73 -14.09 16.08
CA ILE A 329 1.60 -13.39 17.37
C ILE A 329 3.00 -12.92 17.76
N PRO A 330 3.25 -11.60 17.89
CA PRO A 330 4.54 -11.11 18.37
C PRO A 330 4.90 -11.71 19.73
N ARG A 331 6.18 -12.00 19.94
CA ARG A 331 6.66 -12.56 21.22
C ARG A 331 6.31 -11.66 22.40
N GLN A 332 6.37 -10.34 22.21
CA GLN A 332 6.00 -9.39 23.25
C GLN A 332 4.50 -9.47 23.60
N THR A 333 3.63 -9.55 22.60
CA THR A 333 2.17 -9.76 22.81
C THR A 333 1.89 -11.04 23.61
N ASP A 334 2.59 -12.13 23.29
CA ASP A 334 2.44 -13.41 24.00
C ASP A 334 2.93 -13.31 25.45
N ASN A 335 4.10 -12.70 25.67
CA ASN A 335 4.66 -12.49 27.01
C ASN A 335 3.78 -11.59 27.89
N ASP A 336 3.25 -10.51 27.34
CA ASP A 336 2.43 -9.54 28.09
C ASP A 336 0.99 -10.02 28.27
N GLY A 337 0.53 -10.95 27.42
CA GLY A 337 -0.84 -11.48 27.43
C GLY A 337 -1.88 -10.53 26.81
N TYR A 338 -1.45 -9.53 26.05
CA TYR A 338 -2.29 -8.58 25.31
C TYR A 338 -1.45 -7.81 24.26
N GLY A 339 -2.11 -7.19 23.28
CA GLY A 339 -1.46 -6.41 22.22
C GLY A 339 -2.17 -6.53 20.88
N TYR A 340 -1.46 -7.03 19.86
CA TYR A 340 -1.92 -7.19 18.48
C TYR A 340 -1.41 -8.50 17.87
N PHE A 341 -2.02 -8.92 16.75
CA PHE A 341 -1.46 -9.95 15.87
C PHE A 341 -1.11 -9.36 14.50
N GLU A 342 -0.27 -10.06 13.75
CA GLU A 342 0.21 -9.70 12.42
C GLU A 342 -0.34 -10.68 11.39
N ASP A 343 -1.14 -10.20 10.44
CA ASP A 343 -1.55 -10.97 9.27
C ASP A 343 -0.51 -10.81 8.15
N ARG A 344 0.17 -11.90 7.81
CA ARG A 344 1.32 -11.90 6.89
C ARG A 344 0.93 -12.27 5.46
N ARG A 345 -0.36 -12.52 5.24
CA ARG A 345 -0.92 -12.97 3.96
C ARG A 345 -1.14 -11.86 2.93
N PRO A 346 -1.39 -10.58 3.27
CA PRO A 346 -1.60 -9.56 2.24
C PRO A 346 -0.38 -9.39 1.31
N SER A 347 -0.66 -9.26 0.03
CA SER A 347 0.33 -8.95 -1.02
C SER A 347 0.77 -7.49 -0.94
N SER A 348 1.99 -7.15 -1.38
CA SER A 348 2.45 -5.77 -1.47
C SER A 348 1.57 -4.87 -2.35
N ASN A 349 0.88 -5.42 -3.36
CA ASN A 349 -0.06 -4.68 -4.22
C ASN A 349 -1.51 -4.66 -3.71
N CYS A 350 -1.79 -5.15 -2.50
CA CYS A 350 -3.16 -5.19 -1.99
C CYS A 350 -3.79 -3.78 -1.92
N ASP A 351 -5.09 -3.66 -2.15
CA ASP A 351 -5.83 -2.47 -1.74
C ASP A 351 -6.01 -2.51 -0.21
N PRO A 352 -5.42 -1.57 0.56
CA PRO A 352 -5.57 -1.56 2.01
C PRO A 352 -7.03 -1.50 2.47
N TYR A 353 -7.94 -0.86 1.72
CA TYR A 353 -9.36 -0.81 2.08
C TYR A 353 -10.01 -2.20 2.09
N ASN A 354 -9.63 -3.05 1.12
CA ASN A 354 -10.09 -4.44 1.07
C ASN A 354 -9.53 -5.26 2.23
N VAL A 355 -8.25 -5.10 2.53
CA VAL A 355 -7.59 -5.85 3.63
C VAL A 355 -8.19 -5.49 4.98
N ILE A 356 -8.23 -4.19 5.33
CA ILE A 356 -8.74 -3.74 6.63
C ILE A 356 -10.25 -3.97 6.75
N GLY A 357 -11.00 -3.78 5.65
CA GLY A 357 -12.43 -4.07 5.60
C GLY A 357 -12.72 -5.55 5.84
N ALA A 358 -11.96 -6.45 5.23
CA ALA A 358 -12.10 -7.90 5.43
C ALA A 358 -11.75 -8.32 6.87
N LEU A 359 -10.67 -7.77 7.45
CA LEU A 359 -10.30 -8.02 8.84
C LEU A 359 -11.42 -7.61 9.81
N VAL A 360 -11.96 -6.39 9.66
CA VAL A 360 -13.01 -5.88 10.56
C VAL A 360 -14.30 -6.66 10.40
N ARG A 361 -14.73 -6.98 9.17
CA ARG A 361 -15.90 -7.85 8.97
C ARG A 361 -15.73 -9.17 9.70
N THR A 362 -14.60 -9.85 9.49
CA THR A 362 -14.38 -11.18 10.06
C THR A 362 -14.25 -11.16 11.58
N VAL A 363 -13.57 -10.16 12.15
CA VAL A 363 -13.23 -10.15 13.57
C VAL A 363 -14.28 -9.44 14.42
N CYS A 364 -14.76 -8.28 13.97
CA CYS A 364 -15.54 -7.33 14.78
C CYS A 364 -17.04 -7.39 14.54
N LEU A 365 -17.49 -7.92 13.41
CA LEU A 365 -18.92 -7.97 13.06
C LEU A 365 -19.47 -9.40 13.14
N ASP A 366 -20.79 -9.50 13.18
CA ASP A 366 -21.54 -10.76 13.27
C ASP A 366 -22.66 -10.81 12.20
N GLY A 367 -23.31 -11.96 12.07
CA GLY A 367 -24.43 -12.15 11.15
C GLY A 367 -24.05 -11.93 9.67
N ASP A 368 -24.91 -11.22 8.94
CA ASP A 368 -24.68 -10.91 7.51
C ASP A 368 -23.55 -9.91 7.29
N ASP A 369 -23.31 -9.02 8.26
CA ASP A 369 -22.28 -7.97 8.17
C ASP A 369 -20.85 -8.53 8.22
N ARG A 370 -20.68 -9.75 8.73
CA ARG A 370 -19.40 -10.47 8.74
C ARG A 370 -19.04 -11.11 7.39
N LYS A 371 -20.00 -11.31 6.48
CA LYS A 371 -19.79 -12.13 5.28
C LYS A 371 -18.81 -11.49 4.30
N LEU A 372 -17.91 -12.33 3.77
CA LEU A 372 -17.03 -12.01 2.65
C LEU A 372 -17.58 -12.69 1.38
N SER A 373 -17.73 -11.90 0.31
CA SER A 373 -18.37 -12.34 -0.94
C SER A 373 -17.41 -12.95 -1.96
N LEU A 374 -16.10 -12.74 -1.80
CA LEU A 374 -15.08 -13.26 -2.71
C LEU A 374 -14.49 -14.54 -2.14
N MET A 375 -14.03 -15.42 -3.02
CA MET A 375 -13.39 -16.67 -2.65
C MET A 375 -12.27 -16.95 -3.64
N TYR A 376 -11.07 -17.21 -3.12
CA TYR A 376 -9.94 -17.59 -3.94
C TYR A 376 -10.15 -19.04 -4.42
N VAL A 377 -9.86 -19.26 -5.70
CA VAL A 377 -9.88 -20.57 -6.34
C VAL A 377 -8.47 -20.84 -6.83
N PRO A 378 -7.76 -21.83 -6.26
CA PRO A 378 -6.43 -22.19 -6.70
C PRO A 378 -6.39 -22.46 -8.20
N THR A 379 -5.34 -21.99 -8.89
CA THR A 379 -5.11 -22.41 -10.26
C THR A 379 -4.97 -23.93 -10.26
N SER A 380 -5.92 -24.64 -10.87
CA SER A 380 -5.88 -26.11 -10.94
C SER A 380 -4.55 -26.52 -11.58
N GLY A 381 -3.78 -27.34 -10.88
CA GLY A 381 -2.45 -27.77 -11.30
C GLY A 381 -2.50 -28.54 -12.62
N GLY A 382 -2.51 -27.82 -13.73
CA GLY A 382 -2.05 -28.34 -15.00
C GLY A 382 -0.56 -28.60 -14.84
N HIS A 383 -0.20 -29.85 -14.61
CA HIS A 383 1.15 -30.33 -14.86
C HIS A 383 1.53 -29.98 -16.31
N GLN A 384 2.19 -28.85 -16.51
CA GLN A 384 3.12 -28.72 -17.63
C GLN A 384 4.39 -29.45 -17.18
N ARG A 385 4.53 -30.66 -17.73
CA ARG A 385 5.76 -31.45 -17.70
C ARG A 385 6.87 -30.75 -18.47
#